data_AF-A0A8T4U4G8-F1
#
_entry.id   AF-A0A8T4U4G8-F1
#
_cell.length_a   1.000
_cell.length_b   1.000
_cell.length_c   1.000
_cell.angle_alpha   90.00
_cell.angle_beta   90.00
_cell.angle_gamma   90.00
#
_symmetry.space_group_name_H-M   'P 1'
#
loop_
_entity.id
_entity.type
_entity.pdbx_description
1 polymer ?
#
loop_
_entity_poly.entity_id
_entity_poly.type
_entity_poly.pdbx_seq_one_letter_code
_entity_poly.pdbx_strand_id
1 'polypeptide(L)'
;VPKTSFKATDICIIANPVKSADGLHKLRRVTQITEVRKSWEEDPLTENGFADLMKYDAKIDKLVPSDELLNGDSEILKSIASNIKEFAGNWNAVWENIQLRTQIKETQVNLAKQLNDPDMLEAPFTIKCNDAYHNIIATVKDEIGSMDPKRVFFEWNNWMKREVKKRGTSEKM
;
A
#
# COMPACT_ATOMS: atom_id res chain seq x y z
N VAL A 1 16.22 -14.49 -18.86
CA VAL A 1 16.11 -15.06 -17.49
C VAL A 1 15.45 -16.41 -17.62
N PRO A 2 15.96 -17.50 -17.01
CA PRO A 2 15.29 -18.80 -17.02
C PRO A 2 13.86 -18.71 -16.46
N LYS A 3 12.93 -19.51 -16.99
CA LYS A 3 11.51 -19.47 -16.60
C LYS A 3 11.32 -19.64 -15.09
N THR A 4 12.00 -20.63 -14.51
CA THR A 4 11.98 -20.91 -13.06
C THR A 4 12.44 -19.72 -12.22
N SER A 5 13.48 -19.01 -12.66
CA SER A 5 13.95 -17.81 -11.98
C SER A 5 12.96 -16.65 -12.11
N PHE A 6 12.31 -16.49 -13.27
CA PHE A 6 11.33 -15.43 -13.45
C PHE A 6 10.06 -15.68 -12.62
N LYS A 7 9.60 -16.94 -12.50
CA LYS A 7 8.52 -17.37 -11.60
C LYS A 7 8.79 -17.03 -10.13
N ALA A 8 10.04 -16.80 -9.71
CA ALA A 8 10.34 -16.34 -8.35
C ALA A 8 9.97 -14.85 -8.11
N THR A 9 9.67 -14.09 -9.16
CA THR A 9 9.17 -12.71 -9.06
C THR A 9 7.70 -12.76 -8.67
N ASP A 10 7.28 -11.97 -7.68
CA ASP A 10 5.87 -11.91 -7.25
C ASP A 10 5.12 -10.75 -7.91
N ILE A 11 5.71 -9.55 -7.89
CA ILE A 11 5.10 -8.32 -8.39
C ILE A 11 6.06 -7.59 -9.33
N CYS A 12 5.53 -7.13 -10.46
CA CYS A 12 6.18 -6.23 -11.40
C CYS A 12 5.49 -4.85 -11.34
N ILE A 13 6.25 -3.80 -11.07
CA ILE A 13 5.75 -2.41 -11.08
C ILE A 13 6.30 -1.71 -12.32
N ILE A 14 5.41 -1.22 -13.17
CA ILE A 14 5.77 -0.50 -14.40
C ILE A 14 5.61 0.99 -14.15
N ALA A 15 6.70 1.74 -14.27
CA ALA A 15 6.70 3.20 -14.16
C ALA A 15 7.20 3.82 -15.47
N ASN A 16 6.35 4.64 -16.10
CA ASN A 16 6.61 5.25 -17.39
C ASN A 16 6.30 6.76 -17.39
N PRO A 17 6.97 7.55 -18.26
CA PRO A 17 6.58 8.93 -18.50
C PRO A 17 5.29 8.98 -19.32
N VAL A 18 4.24 9.57 -18.74
CA VAL A 18 3.01 9.92 -19.45
C VAL A 18 3.19 11.31 -20.05
N LYS A 19 2.88 11.45 -21.35
CA LYS A 19 2.99 12.72 -22.08
C LYS A 19 1.68 13.50 -21.96
N SER A 20 1.80 14.81 -21.79
CA SER A 20 0.69 15.75 -22.02
C SER A 20 0.30 15.78 -23.50
N ALA A 21 -0.91 16.30 -23.78
CA ALA A 21 -1.41 16.44 -25.14
C ALA A 21 -0.50 17.32 -26.03
N ASP A 22 0.22 18.28 -25.44
CA ASP A 22 1.20 19.11 -26.14
C ASP A 22 2.53 18.39 -26.49
N GLY A 23 2.74 17.18 -25.96
CA GLY A 23 3.95 16.39 -26.18
C GLY A 23 5.24 16.92 -25.53
N LEU A 24 5.20 18.10 -24.89
CA LEU A 24 6.36 18.77 -24.30
C LEU A 24 6.55 18.38 -22.83
N HIS A 25 5.46 18.28 -22.06
CA HIS A 25 5.55 17.89 -20.65
C HIS A 25 5.47 16.36 -20.48
N LYS A 26 6.33 15.84 -19.60
CA LYS A 26 6.38 14.42 -19.24
C LYS A 26 6.28 14.29 -17.73
N LEU A 27 5.33 13.50 -17.28
CA LEU A 27 5.13 13.20 -15.87
C LEU A 27 5.35 11.71 -15.66
N ARG A 28 6.23 11.33 -14.73
CA ARG A 28 6.41 9.92 -14.37
C ARG A 28 5.18 9.45 -13.59
N ARG A 29 4.63 8.32 -14.00
CA ARG A 29 3.51 7.63 -13.33
C ARG A 29 3.82 6.15 -13.23
N VAL A 30 3.37 5.52 -12.15
CA VAL A 30 3.19 4.07 -12.13
C VAL A 30 2.00 3.79 -13.05
N THR A 31 2.23 3.05 -14.12
CA THR A 31 1.20 2.76 -15.13
C THR A 31 0.52 1.43 -14.87
N GLN A 32 1.20 0.50 -14.19
CA GLN A 32 0.71 -0.86 -13.98
C GLN A 32 1.40 -1.48 -12.77
N ILE A 33 0.64 -2.26 -12.00
CA ILE A 33 1.15 -3.17 -10.98
C ILE A 33 0.59 -4.54 -11.32
N THR A 34 1.48 -5.48 -11.62
CA THR A 34 1.13 -6.81 -12.13
C THR A 34 1.71 -7.87 -11.23
N GLU A 35 0.88 -8.84 -10.85
CA GLU A 35 1.28 -10.07 -10.20
C GLU A 35 1.75 -11.09 -11.22
N VAL A 36 2.83 -11.81 -10.91
CA VAL A 36 3.33 -12.93 -11.70
C VAL A 36 2.88 -14.24 -11.04
N ARG A 37 1.89 -14.89 -11.64
CA ARG A 37 1.38 -16.21 -11.24
C ARG A 37 2.41 -17.30 -11.56
N LYS A 38 2.29 -18.46 -10.91
CA LYS A 38 3.34 -19.50 -10.94
C LYS A 38 3.06 -20.67 -11.88
N SER A 39 1.83 -20.80 -12.36
CA SER A 39 1.30 -21.97 -13.08
C SER A 39 1.58 -22.02 -14.59
N TRP A 40 2.05 -20.92 -15.21
CA TRP A 40 2.35 -20.88 -16.65
C TRP A 40 3.65 -21.62 -16.98
N GLU A 41 3.77 -22.27 -18.14
CA GLU A 41 4.95 -23.07 -18.50
C GLU A 41 5.69 -22.53 -19.74
N GLU A 42 5.00 -22.10 -20.78
CA GLU A 42 5.63 -21.68 -22.04
C GLU A 42 5.46 -20.18 -22.29
N ASP A 43 4.22 -19.71 -22.36
CA ASP A 43 3.88 -18.31 -22.63
C ASP A 43 2.94 -17.75 -21.55
N PRO A 44 3.47 -16.94 -20.62
CA PRO A 44 2.67 -16.37 -19.53
C PRO A 44 1.54 -15.45 -20.00
N LEU A 45 1.58 -14.91 -21.23
CA LEU A 45 0.49 -14.06 -21.72
C LEU A 45 -0.74 -14.87 -22.11
N THR A 46 -0.54 -16.00 -22.79
CA THR A 46 -1.64 -16.89 -23.20
C THR A 46 -2.11 -17.80 -22.07
N GLU A 47 -1.24 -18.05 -21.08
CA GLU A 47 -1.51 -18.94 -19.94
C GLU A 47 -1.99 -18.20 -18.68
N ASN A 48 -2.32 -16.91 -18.77
CA ASN A 48 -2.72 -16.06 -17.63
C ASN A 48 -1.67 -16.05 -16.50
N GLY A 49 -0.39 -16.10 -16.86
CA GLY A 49 0.74 -16.01 -15.96
C GLY A 49 0.93 -14.61 -15.35
N PHE A 50 0.19 -13.62 -15.83
CA PHE A 50 0.19 -12.26 -15.33
C PHE A 50 -1.22 -11.82 -14.94
N ALA A 51 -1.36 -11.21 -13.77
CA ALA A 51 -2.61 -10.62 -13.32
C ALA A 51 -2.39 -9.15 -12.95
N ASP A 52 -3.01 -8.23 -13.66
CA ASP A 52 -2.91 -6.81 -13.33
C ASP A 52 -3.72 -6.53 -12.06
N LEU A 53 -3.07 -6.05 -11.01
CA LEU A 53 -3.72 -5.64 -9.76
C LEU A 53 -4.17 -4.18 -9.80
N MET A 54 -3.40 -3.33 -10.50
CA MET A 54 -3.75 -1.93 -10.69
C MET A 54 -3.29 -1.43 -12.06
N LYS A 55 -4.07 -0.53 -12.66
CA LYS A 55 -3.79 0.06 -13.96
C LYS A 55 -4.06 1.56 -13.97
N TYR A 56 -3.20 2.31 -14.62
CA TYR A 56 -3.34 3.75 -14.71
C TYR A 56 -4.41 4.15 -15.72
N ASP A 57 -5.32 5.02 -15.29
CA ASP A 57 -6.31 5.67 -16.14
C ASP A 57 -5.85 7.09 -16.47
N ALA A 58 -5.54 7.31 -17.75
CA ALA A 58 -5.07 8.60 -18.27
C ALA A 58 -6.14 9.70 -18.25
N LYS A 59 -7.43 9.37 -18.22
CA LYS A 59 -8.52 10.36 -18.20
C LYS A 59 -8.61 11.07 -16.86
N ILE A 60 -8.37 10.34 -15.77
CA ILE A 60 -8.48 10.84 -14.40
C ILE A 60 -7.13 11.02 -13.69
N ASP A 61 -6.02 10.71 -14.38
CA ASP A 61 -4.64 10.75 -13.86
C ASP A 61 -4.48 9.98 -12.54
N LYS A 62 -5.00 8.74 -12.49
CA LYS A 62 -4.96 7.88 -11.29
C LYS A 62 -4.62 6.43 -11.61
N LEU A 63 -3.94 5.79 -10.67
CA LEU A 63 -3.78 4.34 -10.64
C LEU A 63 -5.04 3.73 -10.00
N VAL A 64 -5.76 2.90 -10.76
CA VAL A 64 -7.06 2.33 -10.39
C VAL A 64 -6.90 0.82 -10.13
N PRO A 65 -7.53 0.26 -9.07
CA PRO A 65 -7.52 -1.17 -8.83
C PRO A 65 -8.30 -1.91 -9.94
N SER A 66 -7.84 -3.11 -10.29
CA SER A 66 -8.56 -4.01 -11.19
C SER A 66 -9.57 -4.86 -10.42
N ASP A 67 -10.45 -5.55 -11.16
CA ASP A 67 -11.37 -6.54 -10.59
C ASP A 67 -10.61 -7.70 -9.93
N GLU A 68 -9.46 -8.11 -10.47
CA GLU A 68 -8.56 -9.11 -9.89
C GLU A 68 -8.14 -8.74 -8.45
N LEU A 69 -7.85 -7.46 -8.20
CA LEU A 69 -7.53 -7.00 -6.85
C LEU A 69 -8.78 -6.87 -5.98
N LEU A 70 -9.87 -6.29 -6.50
CA LEU A 70 -11.08 -6.00 -5.71
C LEU A 70 -11.81 -7.27 -5.26
N ASN A 71 -11.89 -8.27 -6.13
CA ASN A 71 -12.51 -9.56 -5.83
C ASN A 71 -11.61 -10.46 -4.98
N GLY A 72 -10.36 -10.03 -4.74
CA GLY A 72 -9.40 -10.78 -3.96
C GLY A 72 -8.87 -12.00 -4.70
N ASP A 73 -8.63 -11.90 -6.01
CA ASP A 73 -8.13 -13.00 -6.83
C ASP A 73 -6.59 -13.11 -6.86
N SER A 74 -5.89 -12.12 -6.31
CA SER A 74 -4.43 -12.13 -6.10
C SER A 74 -3.95 -13.37 -5.32
N GLU A 75 -3.11 -14.19 -5.95
CA GLU A 75 -2.49 -15.35 -5.33
C GLU A 75 -1.50 -14.94 -4.25
N ILE A 76 -0.78 -13.83 -4.47
CA ILE A 76 0.21 -13.31 -3.52
C ILE A 76 -0.46 -12.81 -2.24
N LEU A 77 -1.54 -12.03 -2.35
CA LEU A 77 -2.27 -11.59 -1.15
C LEU A 77 -2.91 -12.76 -0.42
N LYS A 78 -3.47 -13.75 -1.13
CA LYS A 78 -3.97 -15.00 -0.51
C LYS A 78 -2.86 -15.76 0.21
N SER A 79 -1.67 -15.87 -0.38
CA SER A 79 -0.52 -16.54 0.23
C SER A 79 -0.09 -15.82 1.52
N ILE A 80 0.03 -14.50 1.51
CA ILE A 80 0.34 -13.71 2.71
C ILE A 80 -0.75 -13.92 3.78
N ALA A 81 -2.01 -13.80 3.40
CA ALA A 81 -3.15 -13.94 4.31
C ALA A 81 -3.23 -15.34 4.95
N SER A 82 -2.91 -16.40 4.19
CA SER A 82 -2.93 -17.79 4.70
C SER A 82 -1.94 -18.05 5.84
N ASN A 83 -0.88 -17.24 5.93
CA ASN A 83 0.13 -17.35 6.99
C ASN A 83 -0.23 -16.54 8.25
N ILE A 84 -1.38 -15.84 8.25
CA ILE A 84 -1.82 -14.99 9.36
C ILE A 84 -3.18 -15.49 9.83
N LYS A 85 -3.25 -15.96 11.08
CA LYS A 85 -4.45 -16.59 11.66
C LYS A 85 -5.71 -15.73 11.51
N GLU A 86 -5.57 -14.42 11.68
CA GLU A 86 -6.66 -13.45 11.61
C GLU A 86 -7.16 -13.18 10.18
N PHE A 87 -6.38 -13.54 9.16
CA PHE A 87 -6.67 -13.28 7.75
C PHE A 87 -6.98 -14.53 6.94
N ALA A 88 -6.57 -15.71 7.42
CA ALA A 88 -6.80 -16.98 6.74
C ALA A 88 -8.29 -17.20 6.46
N GLY A 89 -8.65 -17.24 5.16
CA GLY A 89 -10.04 -17.41 4.71
C GLY A 89 -10.93 -16.18 4.87
N ASN A 90 -10.40 -15.03 5.27
CA ASN A 90 -11.16 -13.80 5.49
C ASN A 90 -10.63 -12.63 4.64
N TRP A 91 -11.09 -12.53 3.39
CA TRP A 91 -10.71 -11.45 2.48
C TRP A 91 -11.09 -10.06 2.99
N ASN A 92 -12.24 -9.93 3.65
CA ASN A 92 -12.68 -8.65 4.22
C ASN A 92 -11.67 -8.13 5.24
N ALA A 93 -11.14 -8.97 6.12
CA ALA A 93 -10.13 -8.56 7.09
C ALA A 93 -8.80 -8.13 6.42
N VAL A 94 -8.40 -8.80 5.33
CA VAL A 94 -7.23 -8.40 4.52
C VAL A 94 -7.48 -7.03 3.90
N TRP A 95 -8.63 -6.86 3.25
CA TRP A 95 -9.00 -5.61 2.59
C TRP A 95 -9.10 -4.45 3.57
N GLU A 96 -9.73 -4.65 4.73
CA GLU A 96 -9.80 -3.66 5.80
C GLU A 96 -8.41 -3.27 6.31
N ASN A 97 -7.46 -4.20 6.41
CA ASN A 97 -6.07 -3.89 6.76
C ASN A 97 -5.38 -3.03 5.68
N ILE A 98 -5.59 -3.34 4.41
CA ILE A 98 -5.09 -2.54 3.29
C ILE A 98 -5.66 -1.12 3.35
N GLN A 99 -6.98 -0.99 3.54
CA GLN A 99 -7.65 0.31 3.64
C GLN A 99 -7.18 1.13 4.85
N LEU A 100 -6.95 0.49 6.00
CA LEU A 100 -6.38 1.13 7.17
C LEU A 100 -4.99 1.72 6.87
N ARG A 101 -4.13 0.96 6.19
CA ARG A 101 -2.79 1.45 5.79
C ARG A 101 -2.88 2.59 4.78
N THR A 102 -3.84 2.54 3.86
CA THR A 102 -4.14 3.65 2.93
C THR A 102 -4.49 4.91 3.71
N GLN A 103 -5.42 4.84 4.66
CA GLN A 103 -5.84 5.99 5.49
C GLN A 103 -4.68 6.57 6.29
N ILE A 104 -3.83 5.72 6.87
CA ILE A 104 -2.63 6.15 7.61
C ILE A 104 -1.68 6.93 6.70
N LYS A 105 -1.36 6.39 5.51
CA LYS A 105 -0.43 7.03 4.56
C LYS A 105 -0.99 8.31 3.97
N GLU A 106 -2.28 8.33 3.64
CA GLU A 106 -2.95 9.54 3.18
C GLU A 106 -2.93 10.63 4.26
N THR A 107 -3.20 10.27 5.52
CA THR A 107 -3.13 11.21 6.66
C THR A 107 -1.71 11.77 6.82
N GLN A 108 -0.67 10.92 6.73
CA GLN A 108 0.73 11.35 6.81
C GLN A 108 1.06 12.37 5.70
N VAL A 109 0.69 12.09 4.45
CA VAL A 109 0.93 12.98 3.30
C VAL A 109 0.17 14.30 3.44
N ASN A 110 -1.10 14.24 3.87
CA ASN A 110 -1.92 15.43 4.03
C ASN A 110 -1.37 16.35 5.13
N LEU A 111 -0.92 15.79 6.26
CA LEU A 111 -0.30 16.56 7.33
C LEU A 111 1.03 17.19 6.90
N ALA A 112 1.88 16.44 6.20
CA ALA A 112 3.15 16.97 5.66
C ALA A 112 2.91 18.18 4.74
N LYS A 113 1.90 18.10 3.86
CA LYS A 113 1.51 19.22 2.99
C LYS A 113 0.93 20.40 3.77
N GLN A 114 0.06 20.15 4.73
CA GLN A 114 -0.58 21.20 5.55
C GLN A 114 0.44 21.97 6.39
N LEU A 115 1.47 21.29 6.88
CA LEU A 115 2.54 21.87 7.71
C LEU A 115 3.73 22.36 6.89
N ASN A 116 3.73 22.09 5.58
CA ASN A 116 4.86 22.34 4.68
C ASN A 116 6.18 21.71 5.19
N ASP A 117 6.08 20.49 5.70
CA ASP A 117 7.18 19.74 6.34
C ASP A 117 7.44 18.44 5.57
N PRO A 118 8.30 18.46 4.53
CA PRO A 118 8.56 17.30 3.68
C PRO A 118 9.32 16.18 4.41
N ASP A 119 10.07 16.50 5.46
CA ASP A 119 10.81 15.53 6.29
C ASP A 119 9.88 14.51 6.97
N MET A 120 8.60 14.84 7.15
CA MET A 120 7.59 13.88 7.59
C MET A 120 7.40 12.72 6.62
N LEU A 121 7.83 12.86 5.37
CA LEU A 121 7.74 11.81 4.35
C LEU A 121 9.03 11.01 4.23
N GLU A 122 10.10 11.47 4.87
CA GLU A 122 11.39 10.80 4.87
C GLU A 122 11.39 9.53 5.74
N ALA A 123 12.38 8.67 5.48
CA ALA A 123 12.50 7.36 6.11
C ALA A 123 12.43 7.41 7.65
N PRO A 124 13.13 8.33 8.37
CA PRO A 124 13.12 8.33 9.83
C PRO A 124 11.71 8.50 10.43
N PHE A 125 10.91 9.43 9.88
CA PHE A 125 9.56 9.67 10.37
C PHE A 125 8.60 8.57 9.90
N THR A 126 8.75 8.10 8.66
CA THR A 126 7.94 7.00 8.12
C THR A 126 8.10 5.70 8.91
N ILE A 127 9.32 5.37 9.34
CA ILE A 127 9.60 4.21 10.19
C ILE A 127 8.90 4.38 11.55
N LYS A 128 9.07 5.56 12.18
CA LYS A 128 8.42 5.87 13.46
C LYS A 128 6.89 5.75 13.40
N CYS A 129 6.27 6.21 12.32
CA CYS A 129 4.84 6.03 12.07
C CYS A 129 4.43 4.56 11.97
N ASN A 130 5.26 3.73 11.33
CA ASN A 130 5.02 2.31 11.17
C ASN A 130 5.15 1.55 12.51
N ASP A 131 6.16 1.89 13.32
CA ASP A 131 6.34 1.30 14.64
C ASP A 131 5.18 1.64 15.57
N ALA A 132 4.72 2.89 15.55
CA ALA A 132 3.53 3.30 16.30
C ALA A 132 2.28 2.52 15.88
N TYR A 133 2.09 2.29 14.58
CA TYR A 133 1.00 1.48 14.06
C TYR A 133 1.04 0.05 14.61
N HIS A 134 2.19 -0.62 14.58
CA HIS A 134 2.32 -1.99 15.10
C HIS A 134 2.11 -2.07 16.62
N ASN A 135 2.65 -1.12 17.39
CA ASN A 135 2.45 -1.06 18.82
C ASN A 135 0.96 -0.87 19.18
N ILE A 136 0.26 0.02 18.47
CA ILE A 136 -1.16 0.27 18.70
C ILE A 136 -2.01 -0.95 18.33
N ILE A 137 -1.68 -1.67 17.26
CA ILE A 137 -2.34 -2.94 16.95
C ILE A 137 -2.20 -3.93 18.09
N ALA A 138 -0.99 -4.07 18.66
CA ALA A 138 -0.76 -4.97 19.78
C ALA A 138 -1.63 -4.58 20.99
N THR A 139 -1.62 -3.30 21.37
CA THR A 139 -2.44 -2.79 22.49
C THR A 139 -3.94 -3.01 22.25
N VAL A 140 -4.46 -2.67 21.07
CA VAL A 140 -5.88 -2.87 20.75
C VAL A 140 -6.23 -4.36 20.78
N LYS A 141 -5.37 -5.22 20.25
CA LYS A 141 -5.60 -6.67 20.28
C LYS A 141 -5.65 -7.21 21.71
N ASP A 142 -4.81 -6.72 22.60
CA ASP A 142 -4.80 -7.12 24.01
C ASP A 142 -6.06 -6.64 24.76
N GLU A 143 -6.58 -5.46 24.41
CA GLU A 143 -7.77 -4.87 25.05
C GLU A 143 -9.09 -5.55 24.63
N ILE A 144 -9.27 -5.78 23.32
CA ILE A 144 -10.58 -6.22 22.75
C ILE A 144 -10.52 -7.61 22.08
N GLY A 145 -9.36 -8.27 22.10
CA GLY A 145 -9.17 -9.62 21.53
C GLY A 145 -9.19 -9.67 20.00
N SER A 146 -9.31 -8.53 19.32
CA SER A 146 -9.42 -8.43 17.86
C SER A 146 -8.75 -7.16 17.33
N MET A 147 -8.43 -7.14 16.04
CA MET A 147 -7.94 -5.95 15.36
C MET A 147 -9.14 -5.17 14.82
N ASP A 148 -9.59 -4.14 15.51
CA ASP A 148 -10.58 -3.18 14.98
C ASP A 148 -9.85 -2.05 14.21
N PRO A 149 -9.98 -1.98 12.87
CA PRO A 149 -9.31 -0.96 12.07
C PRO A 149 -9.68 0.48 12.45
N LYS A 150 -10.94 0.72 12.85
CA LYS A 150 -11.40 2.08 13.21
C LYS A 150 -10.75 2.54 14.50
N ARG A 151 -10.70 1.65 15.50
CA ARG A 151 -10.02 1.91 16.77
C ARG A 151 -8.53 2.14 16.57
N VAL A 152 -7.86 1.27 15.78
CA VAL A 152 -6.44 1.42 15.47
C VAL A 152 -6.15 2.76 14.79
N PHE A 153 -6.94 3.14 13.78
CA PHE A 153 -6.78 4.44 13.12
C PHE A 153 -6.98 5.61 14.08
N PHE A 154 -8.00 5.55 14.93
CA PHE A 154 -8.26 6.60 15.92
C PHE A 154 -7.08 6.80 16.87
N GLU A 155 -6.57 5.71 17.46
CA GLU A 155 -5.42 5.76 18.37
C GLU A 155 -4.14 6.21 17.65
N TRP A 156 -3.91 5.73 16.42
CA TRP A 156 -2.76 6.14 15.62
C TRP A 156 -2.83 7.62 15.26
N ASN A 157 -4.00 8.13 14.88
CA ASN A 157 -4.18 9.55 14.56
C ASN A 157 -3.97 10.44 15.79
N ASN A 158 -4.42 10.00 16.98
CA ASN A 158 -4.14 10.71 18.23
C ASN A 158 -2.65 10.72 18.56
N TRP A 159 -1.96 9.59 18.35
CA TRP A 159 -0.50 9.52 18.45
C TRP A 159 0.18 10.49 17.47
N MET A 160 -0.22 10.49 16.20
CA MET A 160 0.33 11.32 15.14
C MET A 160 0.22 12.82 15.48
N LYS A 161 -0.95 13.28 15.95
CA LYS A 161 -1.15 14.66 16.40
C LYS A 161 -0.21 15.08 17.53
N ARG A 162 0.02 14.18 18.51
CA ARG A 162 0.97 14.44 19.61
C ARG A 162 2.40 14.54 19.09
N GLU A 163 2.76 13.69 18.14
CA GLU A 163 4.11 13.63 17.58
C GLU A 163 4.44 14.88 16.75
N VAL A 164 3.51 15.31 15.90
CA VAL A 164 3.60 16.56 15.16
C VAL A 164 3.78 17.77 16.10
N LYS A 165 3.03 17.82 17.20
CA LYS A 165 3.16 18.91 18.18
C LYS A 165 4.55 18.95 18.82
N LYS A 166 5.13 17.80 19.17
CA LYS A 166 6.49 17.71 19.71
C LYS A 166 7.52 18.22 18.70
N ARG A 167 7.39 17.79 17.44
CA ARG A 167 8.26 18.20 16.33
C ARG A 167 8.26 19.72 16.13
N GLY A 168 7.09 20.34 16.01
CA GLY A 168 6.98 21.81 15.87
C GLY A 168 7.41 22.63 17.09
N THR A 169 7.57 22.00 18.27
CA THR A 169 8.17 22.64 19.46
C THR A 169 9.70 22.52 19.43
N SER A 170 10.23 21.49 18.77
CA SER A 170 11.67 21.21 18.65
C SER A 170 12.37 22.14 17.66
N GLU A 171 11.65 22.63 16.64
CA GLU A 171 12.17 23.60 15.65
C GLU A 171 12.15 25.06 16.16
N LYS A 172 11.46 25.33 17.27
CA LYS A 172 11.33 26.68 17.87
C LYS A 172 12.27 26.93 19.05
N MET A 173 13.03 25.92 19.48
CA MET A 173 14.08 26.03 20.51
C MET A 173 15.45 26.05 19.84
#